data_AF-A0A382VG77-F1
#
_entry.id   AF-A0A382VG77-F1
#
_cell.length_a   1.000
_cell.length_b   1.000
_cell.length_c   1.000
_cell.angle_alpha   90.00
_cell.angle_beta   90.00
_cell.angle_gamma   90.00
#
_symmetry.space_group_name_H-M   'P 1'
#
loop_
_entity.id
_entity.type
_entity.pdbx_description
1 polymer ?
#
loop_
_entity_poly.entity_id
_entity_poly.type
_entity_poly.pdbx_seq_one_letter_code
_entity_poly.pdbx_strand_id
1 'polypeptide(L)'
;CPARAALLTGRHPQRSGVNHWTQGDMNGPKGINMALDEVTLAEALKEHGYRTALFGKWHLGSHRDYGPKKQGFDEFFGIRDGFIDNYNHYFLHGTGFHDLYEGTTPVKADGQYFPEIMTKRCLQFIEENKKRPFFLYAPFNIPHYPEQAPKQFAEGFKDMKDPARKSYATIMKATDHYMGLIVDKLEALKLRENTIIIYMSDNGHSEETGNRIRVDNHKSGHPKGHFYGASGGGFTGKWRGQKGNFHEGGIRVPAIISYPGKLPKGEVRDQAITAMDWFPTVTEL
;
A
#
# COMPACT_ATOMS: atom_id res chain seq x y z
N CYS A 1 -1.66 3.24 10.73
CA CYS A 1 -2.80 3.32 9.79
C CYS A 1 -3.92 2.39 10.26
N PRO A 2 -5.07 2.91 10.72
CA PRO A 2 -6.13 2.08 11.29
C PRO A 2 -6.65 0.95 10.36
N ALA A 3 -6.90 1.24 9.09
CA ALA A 3 -7.42 0.23 8.15
C ALA A 3 -6.45 -0.95 7.91
N ARG A 4 -5.15 -0.68 7.89
CA ARG A 4 -4.10 -1.71 7.70
C ARG A 4 -3.97 -2.62 8.92
N ALA A 5 -4.10 -2.05 10.12
CA ALA A 5 -4.12 -2.84 11.35
C ALA A 5 -5.36 -3.75 11.35
N ALA A 6 -6.52 -3.21 10.97
CA ALA A 6 -7.76 -3.97 10.86
C ALA A 6 -7.66 -5.12 9.86
N LEU A 7 -7.11 -4.87 8.67
CA LEU A 7 -6.87 -5.88 7.65
C LEU A 7 -5.94 -7.00 8.14
N LEU A 8 -4.80 -6.64 8.72
CA LEU A 8 -3.77 -7.62 9.06
C LEU A 8 -4.07 -8.39 10.34
N THR A 9 -4.84 -7.85 11.27
CA THR A 9 -5.14 -8.51 12.56
C THR A 9 -6.55 -9.12 12.62
N GLY A 10 -7.45 -8.72 11.73
CA GLY A 10 -8.86 -9.08 11.84
C GLY A 10 -9.58 -8.41 13.01
N ARG A 11 -8.99 -7.36 13.60
CA ARG A 11 -9.51 -6.71 14.81
C ARG A 11 -9.68 -5.21 14.61
N HIS A 12 -10.55 -4.61 15.41
CA HIS A 12 -10.63 -3.15 15.47
C HIS A 12 -9.26 -2.56 15.84
N PRO A 13 -8.77 -1.55 15.11
CA PRO A 13 -7.38 -1.09 15.22
C PRO A 13 -7.01 -0.53 16.60
N GLN A 14 -8.00 -0.10 17.37
CA GLN A 14 -7.84 0.35 18.75
C GLN A 14 -7.37 -0.79 19.69
N ARG A 15 -7.72 -2.05 19.38
CA ARG A 15 -7.23 -3.21 20.13
C ARG A 15 -5.73 -3.42 19.96
N SER A 16 -5.20 -2.99 18.82
CA SER A 16 -3.79 -3.10 18.42
C SER A 16 -2.95 -1.88 18.77
N GLY A 17 -3.50 -0.94 19.55
CA GLY A 17 -2.85 0.33 19.91
C GLY A 17 -2.83 1.36 18.77
N VAL A 18 -3.46 1.09 17.62
CA VAL A 18 -3.47 1.98 16.44
C VAL A 18 -4.72 2.86 16.46
N ASN A 19 -4.71 3.87 17.33
CA ASN A 19 -5.83 4.81 17.49
C ASN A 19 -5.76 6.02 16.54
N HIS A 20 -4.62 6.22 15.86
CA HIS A 20 -4.37 7.30 14.93
C HIS A 20 -3.41 6.85 13.82
N TRP A 21 -3.11 7.72 12.87
CA TRP A 21 -2.01 7.51 11.92
C TRP A 21 -0.70 7.34 12.69
N THR A 22 0.07 6.31 12.33
CA THR A 22 1.38 6.03 12.91
C THR A 22 2.41 6.81 12.09
N GLN A 23 3.14 7.72 12.71
CA GLN A 23 4.21 8.48 12.05
C GLN A 23 5.49 8.36 12.86
N GLY A 24 6.63 8.36 12.18
CA GLY A 24 7.93 8.42 12.82
C GLY A 24 9.08 8.01 11.91
N ASP A 25 10.28 8.34 12.32
CA ASP A 25 11.52 7.84 11.73
C ASP A 25 11.89 6.49 12.35
N MET A 26 12.43 5.56 11.55
CA MET A 26 12.94 4.27 12.04
C MET A 26 13.98 4.40 13.15
N ASN A 27 14.73 5.49 13.15
CA ASN A 27 15.77 5.81 14.12
C ASN A 27 15.35 6.91 15.10
N GLY A 28 14.09 7.34 15.05
CA GLY A 28 13.53 8.35 15.94
C GLY A 28 13.00 7.76 17.26
N PRO A 29 12.29 8.57 18.06
CA PRO A 29 11.60 8.09 19.25
C PRO A 29 10.56 7.01 18.92
N LYS A 30 10.26 6.15 19.89
CA LYS A 30 9.15 5.18 19.82
C LYS A 30 7.82 5.95 19.84
N GLY A 31 7.34 6.33 18.66
CA GLY A 31 6.01 6.92 18.46
C GLY A 31 4.88 5.90 18.60
N ILE A 32 3.76 6.14 17.91
CA ILE A 32 2.66 5.18 17.85
C ILE A 32 3.06 4.02 16.91
N ASN A 33 3.07 2.80 17.44
CA ASN A 33 3.35 1.57 16.70
C ASN A 33 2.25 0.55 17.00
N MET A 34 1.96 -0.33 16.04
CA MET A 34 1.09 -1.48 16.31
C MET A 34 1.74 -2.38 17.38
N ALA A 35 0.93 -2.84 18.32
CA ALA A 35 1.39 -3.69 19.40
C ALA A 35 1.93 -5.03 18.85
N LEU A 36 3.07 -5.50 19.37
CA LEU A 36 3.75 -6.70 18.87
C LEU A 36 3.12 -8.01 19.34
N ASP A 37 2.20 -7.95 20.30
CA ASP A 37 1.41 -9.07 20.79
C ASP A 37 0.17 -9.36 19.92
N GLU A 38 -0.12 -8.51 18.95
CA GLU A 38 -1.12 -8.81 17.93
C GLU A 38 -0.60 -9.86 16.96
N VAL A 39 -1.51 -10.75 16.57
CA VAL A 39 -1.23 -11.78 15.56
C VAL A 39 -1.69 -11.25 14.21
N THR A 40 -0.75 -11.15 13.27
CA THR A 40 -1.07 -10.78 11.88
C THR A 40 -1.39 -11.98 11.02
N LEU A 41 -2.04 -11.74 9.88
CA LEU A 41 -2.30 -12.75 8.86
C LEU A 41 -0.99 -13.41 8.38
N ALA A 42 0.11 -12.65 8.34
CA ALA A 42 1.43 -13.19 8.03
C ALA A 42 1.89 -14.21 9.09
N GLU A 43 1.70 -13.93 10.38
CA GLU A 43 2.08 -14.86 11.46
C GLU A 43 1.22 -16.13 11.41
N ALA A 44 -0.10 -15.96 11.31
CA ALA A 44 -1.03 -17.09 11.21
C ALA A 44 -0.72 -18.01 10.02
N LEU A 45 -0.47 -17.46 8.83
CA LEU A 45 -0.14 -18.25 7.65
C LEU A 45 1.26 -18.88 7.74
N LYS A 46 2.23 -18.18 8.33
CA LYS A 46 3.59 -18.68 8.48
C LYS A 46 3.66 -19.92 9.37
N GLU A 47 2.84 -19.99 10.43
CA GLU A 47 2.71 -21.19 11.27
C GLU A 47 2.25 -22.43 10.47
N HIS A 48 1.60 -22.20 9.32
CA HIS A 48 1.11 -23.24 8.40
C HIS A 48 2.01 -23.43 7.18
N GLY A 49 3.28 -22.99 7.25
CA GLY A 49 4.29 -23.27 6.23
C GLY A 49 4.31 -22.30 5.05
N TYR A 50 3.55 -21.21 5.09
CA TYR A 50 3.60 -20.18 4.05
C TYR A 50 4.90 -19.39 4.14
N ARG A 51 5.50 -19.11 2.98
CA ARG A 51 6.49 -18.04 2.86
C ARG A 51 5.79 -16.69 2.85
N THR A 52 6.24 -15.73 3.64
CA THR A 52 5.54 -14.43 3.78
C THR A 52 6.40 -13.25 3.34
N ALA A 53 5.83 -12.34 2.55
CA ALA A 53 6.50 -11.12 2.13
C ALA A 53 5.59 -9.89 2.17
N LEU A 54 6.17 -8.75 2.55
CA LEU A 54 5.58 -7.44 2.39
C LEU A 54 6.46 -6.60 1.46
N PHE A 55 5.95 -6.23 0.31
CA PHE A 55 6.62 -5.27 -0.57
C PHE A 55 5.74 -4.04 -0.77
N GLY A 56 6.17 -2.89 -0.26
CA GLY A 56 5.38 -1.65 -0.28
C GLY A 56 5.30 -0.93 1.06
N LYS A 57 4.15 -0.30 1.31
CA LYS A 57 3.88 0.53 2.49
C LYS A 57 3.41 -0.27 3.70
N TRP A 58 4.13 -0.14 4.81
CA TRP A 58 3.74 -0.68 6.12
C TRP A 58 2.74 0.23 6.86
N HIS A 59 3.20 1.40 7.31
CA HIS A 59 2.39 2.41 8.01
C HIS A 59 1.64 1.88 9.25
N LEU A 60 2.30 1.01 10.02
CA LEU A 60 1.83 0.47 11.31
C LEU A 60 2.90 0.57 12.41
N GLY A 61 3.78 1.56 12.29
CA GLY A 61 4.90 1.77 13.21
C GLY A 61 6.25 1.66 12.51
N SER A 62 6.97 2.76 12.49
CA SER A 62 8.23 2.89 11.75
C SER A 62 9.46 2.59 12.57
N HIS A 63 9.38 2.59 13.90
CA HIS A 63 10.54 2.39 14.77
C HIS A 63 11.19 1.02 14.55
N ARG A 64 12.53 0.95 14.54
CA ARG A 64 13.32 -0.27 14.28
C ARG A 64 12.93 -1.52 15.08
N ASP A 65 12.48 -1.33 16.32
CA ASP A 65 12.06 -2.43 17.22
C ASP A 65 10.69 -3.03 16.86
N TYR A 66 9.96 -2.36 15.97
CA TYR A 66 8.69 -2.80 15.42
C TYR A 66 8.86 -3.10 13.93
N GLY A 67 7.76 -3.41 13.24
CA GLY A 67 7.71 -3.46 11.78
C GLY A 67 7.44 -4.84 11.21
N PRO A 68 7.42 -4.97 9.87
CA PRO A 68 6.96 -6.18 9.19
C PRO A 68 7.71 -7.45 9.61
N LYS A 69 9.03 -7.36 9.75
CA LYS A 69 9.91 -8.47 10.17
C LYS A 69 9.63 -9.00 11.59
N LYS A 70 8.94 -8.21 12.42
CA LYS A 70 8.52 -8.56 13.79
C LYS A 70 7.04 -8.99 13.86
N GLN A 71 6.37 -9.04 12.71
CA GLN A 71 4.93 -9.29 12.56
C GLN A 71 4.75 -10.26 11.38
N GLY A 72 5.43 -11.40 11.46
CA GLY A 72 5.25 -12.54 10.55
C GLY A 72 5.94 -12.48 9.20
N PHE A 73 6.33 -11.32 8.68
CA PHE A 73 6.90 -11.24 7.33
C PHE A 73 8.35 -11.73 7.29
N ASP A 74 8.63 -12.72 6.43
CA ASP A 74 9.98 -13.20 6.18
C ASP A 74 10.80 -12.23 5.32
N GLU A 75 10.14 -11.50 4.43
CA GLU A 75 10.78 -10.51 3.57
C GLU A 75 10.04 -9.18 3.67
N PHE A 76 10.82 -8.10 3.71
CA PHE A 76 10.27 -6.75 3.70
C PHE A 76 11.15 -5.85 2.85
N PHE A 77 10.52 -5.26 1.83
CA PHE A 77 11.09 -4.16 1.08
C PHE A 77 10.07 -3.05 0.94
N GLY A 78 10.40 -1.85 1.40
CA GLY A 78 9.55 -0.69 1.18
C GLY A 78 9.62 0.36 2.27
N ILE A 79 8.51 1.07 2.42
CA ILE A 79 8.41 2.25 3.28
C ILE A 79 7.71 1.90 4.59
N ARG A 80 8.15 2.53 5.67
CA ARG A 80 7.61 2.25 7.01
C ARG A 80 6.57 3.26 7.46
N ASP A 81 6.65 4.50 6.99
CA ASP A 81 5.68 5.56 7.24
C ASP A 81 4.59 5.58 6.14
N GLY A 82 3.86 6.68 6.04
CA GLY A 82 2.63 6.79 5.27
C GLY A 82 2.82 7.05 3.78
N PHE A 83 3.86 7.76 3.37
CA PHE A 83 4.06 8.18 1.97
C PHE A 83 5.42 8.84 1.82
N ILE A 84 5.96 8.76 0.60
CA ILE A 84 7.27 9.28 0.21
C ILE A 84 7.18 9.95 -1.15
N ASP A 85 8.21 10.70 -1.52
CA ASP A 85 8.53 10.94 -2.93
C ASP A 85 8.86 9.59 -3.59
N ASN A 86 8.26 9.31 -4.74
CA ASN A 86 8.41 8.02 -5.41
C ASN A 86 9.77 7.84 -6.12
N TYR A 87 10.67 8.82 -6.12
CA TYR A 87 11.97 8.76 -6.81
C TYR A 87 13.15 8.97 -5.86
N ASN A 88 13.06 9.88 -4.89
CA ASN A 88 14.10 10.09 -3.88
C ASN A 88 13.78 9.41 -2.54
N HIS A 89 12.57 8.89 -2.36
CA HIS A 89 12.17 8.08 -1.21
C HIS A 89 12.19 8.81 0.13
N TYR A 90 12.11 10.15 0.14
CA TYR A 90 11.95 10.92 1.36
C TYR A 90 10.49 11.01 1.77
N PHE A 91 10.24 10.83 3.06
CA PHE A 91 8.99 11.20 3.71
C PHE A 91 8.74 12.70 3.56
N LEU A 92 7.48 13.07 3.34
CA LEU A 92 7.11 14.38 2.83
C LEU A 92 6.58 15.37 3.88
N HIS A 93 6.45 14.98 5.15
CA HIS A 93 6.04 15.91 6.21
C HIS A 93 7.23 16.31 7.11
N GLY A 94 7.06 17.43 7.82
CA GLY A 94 8.08 17.96 8.72
C GLY A 94 9.37 18.34 7.99
N THR A 95 10.52 17.97 8.55
CA THR A 95 11.83 18.13 7.89
C THR A 95 12.17 16.99 6.94
N GLY A 96 11.29 15.99 6.80
CA GLY A 96 11.56 14.78 6.02
C GLY A 96 12.67 13.90 6.57
N PHE A 97 12.68 12.65 6.11
CA PHE A 97 13.72 11.66 6.31
C PHE A 97 13.62 10.62 5.19
N HIS A 98 14.71 9.92 4.90
CA HIS A 98 14.70 8.86 3.89
C HIS A 98 13.99 7.61 4.44
N ASP A 99 12.95 7.13 3.77
CA ASP A 99 12.06 6.05 4.23
C ASP A 99 11.97 4.93 3.18
N LEU A 100 13.08 4.23 2.94
CA LEU A 100 13.10 3.02 2.11
C LEU A 100 14.09 2.01 2.69
N TYR A 101 13.61 0.77 2.89
CA TYR A 101 14.33 -0.24 3.65
C TYR A 101 14.20 -1.64 3.06
N GLU A 102 15.25 -2.45 3.27
CA GLU A 102 15.23 -3.91 3.25
C GLU A 102 15.25 -4.39 4.71
N GLY A 103 14.14 -4.90 5.23
CA GLY A 103 14.01 -5.18 6.65
C GLY A 103 14.18 -3.91 7.50
N THR A 104 15.36 -3.73 8.08
CA THR A 104 15.75 -2.50 8.81
C THR A 104 17.00 -1.83 8.23
N THR A 105 17.49 -2.31 7.09
CA THR A 105 18.65 -1.76 6.39
C THR A 105 18.18 -0.70 5.39
N PRO A 106 18.66 0.55 5.47
CA PRO A 106 18.30 1.58 4.49
C PRO A 106 18.74 1.19 3.08
N VAL A 107 17.89 1.44 2.08
CA VAL A 107 18.19 1.20 0.66
C VAL A 107 18.21 2.53 -0.09
N LYS A 108 19.36 2.91 -0.66
CA LYS A 108 19.46 4.07 -1.54
C LYS A 108 19.14 3.67 -2.97
N ALA A 109 18.07 4.21 -3.53
CA ALA A 109 17.60 3.92 -4.88
C ALA A 109 17.25 5.21 -5.65
N ASP A 110 18.01 6.28 -5.42
CA ASP A 110 17.74 7.61 -5.97
C ASP A 110 17.43 7.58 -7.48
N GLY A 111 16.31 8.19 -7.87
CA GLY A 111 15.84 8.26 -9.26
C GLY A 111 15.09 7.01 -9.74
N GLN A 112 15.05 5.93 -8.98
CA GLN A 112 14.23 4.76 -9.31
C GLN A 112 12.81 4.94 -8.79
N TYR A 113 11.81 4.57 -9.60
CA TYR A 113 10.41 4.73 -9.25
C TYR A 113 9.96 3.66 -8.24
N PHE A 114 9.51 4.07 -7.05
CA PHE A 114 9.19 3.16 -5.95
C PHE A 114 8.19 2.04 -6.31
N PRO A 115 7.03 2.33 -6.93
CA PRO A 115 6.10 1.30 -7.40
C PRO A 115 6.73 0.25 -8.33
N GLU A 116 7.68 0.65 -9.19
CA GLU A 116 8.37 -0.28 -10.07
C GLU A 116 9.33 -1.20 -9.29
N ILE A 117 10.15 -0.63 -8.41
CA ILE A 117 11.14 -1.42 -7.65
C ILE A 117 10.48 -2.34 -6.63
N MET A 118 9.36 -1.94 -6.00
CA MET A 118 8.59 -2.87 -5.15
C MET A 118 7.95 -4.00 -5.99
N THR A 119 7.47 -3.68 -7.20
CA THR A 119 6.87 -4.69 -8.10
C THR A 119 7.91 -5.71 -8.51
N LYS A 120 9.14 -5.30 -8.85
CA LYS A 120 10.25 -6.22 -9.16
C LYS A 120 10.48 -7.23 -8.03
N ARG A 121 10.38 -6.82 -6.76
CA ARG A 121 10.46 -7.73 -5.60
C ARG A 121 9.30 -8.70 -5.53
N CYS A 122 8.07 -8.25 -5.78
CA CYS A 122 6.90 -9.13 -5.91
C CYS A 122 7.14 -10.22 -6.96
N LEU A 123 7.61 -9.85 -8.16
CA LEU A 123 7.83 -10.80 -9.25
C LEU A 123 8.92 -11.83 -8.91
N GLN A 124 10.01 -11.38 -8.29
CA GLN A 124 11.10 -12.25 -7.84
C GLN A 124 10.62 -13.23 -6.78
N PHE A 125 9.91 -12.75 -5.76
CA PHE A 125 9.40 -13.58 -4.68
C PHE A 125 8.43 -14.66 -5.17
N ILE A 126 7.53 -14.33 -6.10
CA ILE A 126 6.63 -15.31 -6.72
C ILE A 126 7.43 -16.38 -7.48
N GLU A 127 8.44 -15.98 -8.25
CA GLU A 127 9.30 -16.91 -9.00
C GLU A 127 10.02 -17.90 -8.06
N GLU A 128 10.63 -17.39 -7.00
CA GLU A 128 11.41 -18.17 -6.03
C GLU A 128 10.52 -19.13 -5.22
N ASN A 129 9.26 -18.76 -5.00
CA ASN A 129 8.32 -19.52 -4.18
C ASN A 129 7.28 -20.30 -4.96
N LYS A 130 7.38 -20.40 -6.29
CA LYS A 130 6.41 -21.11 -7.15
C LYS A 130 6.14 -22.59 -6.82
N LYS A 131 6.94 -23.21 -5.94
CA LYS A 131 6.81 -24.61 -5.50
C LYS A 131 6.32 -24.78 -4.06
N ARG A 132 5.96 -23.69 -3.38
CA ARG A 132 5.48 -23.69 -1.99
C ARG A 132 4.34 -22.67 -1.82
N PRO A 133 3.46 -22.80 -0.81
CA PRO A 133 2.49 -21.76 -0.53
C PRO A 133 3.20 -20.47 -0.10
N PHE A 134 2.66 -19.33 -0.54
CA PHE A 134 3.17 -18.02 -0.14
C PHE A 134 2.04 -17.03 0.12
N PHE A 135 2.31 -16.09 1.02
CA PHE A 135 1.50 -14.93 1.29
C PHE A 135 2.29 -13.68 0.88
N LEU A 136 1.81 -13.00 -0.16
CA LEU A 136 2.38 -11.75 -0.63
C LEU A 136 1.42 -10.61 -0.30
N TYR A 137 1.82 -9.74 0.62
CA TYR A 137 1.16 -8.46 0.85
C TYR A 137 1.86 -7.38 0.02
N ALA A 138 1.20 -6.86 -1.02
CA ALA A 138 1.75 -5.85 -1.93
C ALA A 138 1.05 -4.47 -1.78
N PRO A 139 1.19 -3.79 -0.64
CA PRO A 139 0.55 -2.50 -0.41
C PRO A 139 1.23 -1.37 -1.18
N PHE A 140 0.79 -1.13 -2.42
CA PHE A 140 1.19 0.06 -3.18
C PHE A 140 0.90 1.34 -2.38
N ASN A 141 1.83 2.30 -2.41
CA ASN A 141 1.62 3.62 -1.83
C ASN A 141 0.79 4.53 -2.77
N ILE A 142 0.86 4.30 -4.08
CA ILE A 142 0.05 4.98 -5.10
C ILE A 142 -1.39 4.41 -5.12
N PRO A 143 -2.43 5.22 -5.38
CA PRO A 143 -2.42 6.57 -5.96
C PRO A 143 -2.33 7.71 -4.93
N HIS A 144 -1.90 7.45 -3.68
CA HIS A 144 -1.67 8.55 -2.73
C HIS A 144 -0.68 9.56 -3.31
N TYR A 145 -0.84 10.83 -2.94
CA TYR A 145 0.11 11.86 -3.31
C TYR A 145 1.53 11.53 -2.77
N PRO A 146 2.59 11.94 -3.47
CA PRO A 146 2.57 12.78 -4.66
C PRO A 146 2.26 11.97 -5.94
N GLU A 147 1.39 12.51 -6.80
CA GLU A 147 0.94 11.84 -8.04
C GLU A 147 2.04 11.87 -9.12
N GLN A 148 3.08 11.04 -8.95
CA GLN A 148 4.33 11.10 -9.71
C GLN A 148 4.46 9.98 -10.75
N ALA A 149 3.38 9.66 -11.46
CA ALA A 149 3.40 8.58 -12.44
C ALA A 149 4.44 8.83 -13.56
N PRO A 150 5.14 7.77 -14.03
CA PRO A 150 6.02 7.88 -15.19
C PRO A 150 5.29 8.43 -16.42
N LYS A 151 5.97 9.27 -17.20
CA LYS A 151 5.38 10.04 -18.32
C LYS A 151 4.63 9.18 -19.34
N GLN A 152 5.08 7.94 -19.57
CA GLN A 152 4.46 7.01 -20.51
C GLN A 152 2.99 6.70 -20.17
N PHE A 153 2.59 6.80 -18.90
CA PHE A 153 1.21 6.53 -18.49
C PHE A 153 0.25 7.71 -18.76
N ALA A 154 0.78 8.90 -19.08
CA ALA A 154 -0.03 10.08 -19.33
C ALA A 154 -0.64 10.12 -20.75
N GLU A 155 -0.18 9.25 -21.66
CA GLU A 155 -0.51 9.34 -23.08
C GLU A 155 -2.01 9.21 -23.37
N GLY A 156 -2.69 8.27 -22.71
CA GLY A 156 -4.13 8.06 -22.87
C GLY A 156 -5.02 9.16 -22.29
N PHE A 157 -4.45 10.17 -21.62
CA PHE A 157 -5.18 11.23 -20.94
C PHE A 157 -4.80 12.63 -21.43
N LYS A 158 -4.14 12.74 -22.60
CA LYS A 158 -3.71 14.03 -23.18
C LYS A 158 -4.85 15.03 -23.30
N ASP A 159 -6.02 14.57 -23.76
CA ASP A 159 -7.21 15.41 -24.01
C ASP A 159 -8.11 15.64 -22.77
N MET A 160 -7.74 15.07 -21.62
CA MET A 160 -8.50 15.28 -20.39
C MET A 160 -8.33 16.72 -19.88
N LYS A 161 -9.44 17.46 -19.81
CA LYS A 161 -9.45 18.90 -19.49
C LYS A 161 -9.20 19.20 -18.02
N ASP A 162 -9.76 18.40 -17.11
CA ASP A 162 -9.56 18.59 -15.67
C ASP A 162 -8.14 18.11 -15.29
N PRO A 163 -7.24 19.02 -14.83
CA PRO A 163 -5.86 18.67 -14.53
C PRO A 163 -5.73 17.75 -13.31
N ALA A 164 -6.60 17.90 -12.30
CA ALA A 164 -6.61 17.03 -11.13
C ALA A 164 -7.04 15.62 -11.51
N ARG A 165 -8.13 15.51 -12.28
CA ARG A 165 -8.59 14.21 -12.78
C ARG A 165 -7.56 13.55 -13.71
N LYS A 166 -6.87 14.34 -14.55
CA LYS A 166 -5.80 13.86 -15.44
C LYS A 166 -4.62 13.30 -14.67
N SER A 167 -4.17 14.01 -13.62
CA SER A 167 -3.14 13.55 -12.70
C SER A 167 -3.54 12.22 -12.05
N TYR A 168 -4.75 12.16 -11.47
CA TYR A 168 -5.27 10.98 -10.80
C TYR A 168 -5.44 9.78 -11.75
N ALA A 169 -6.00 9.99 -12.95
CA ALA A 169 -6.16 8.93 -13.94
C ALA A 169 -4.81 8.37 -14.41
N THR A 170 -3.82 9.24 -14.57
CA THR A 170 -2.45 8.87 -14.96
C THR A 170 -1.78 7.99 -13.89
N ILE A 171 -1.87 8.38 -12.61
CA ILE A 171 -1.32 7.56 -11.52
C ILE A 171 -2.08 6.24 -11.35
N MET A 172 -3.41 6.24 -11.53
CA MET A 172 -4.20 5.02 -11.52
C MET A 172 -3.80 4.06 -12.66
N LYS A 173 -3.47 4.59 -13.85
CA LYS A 173 -2.98 3.76 -14.96
C LYS A 173 -1.63 3.13 -14.65
N ALA A 174 -0.75 3.85 -13.96
CA ALA A 174 0.49 3.28 -13.45
C ALA A 174 0.23 2.19 -12.40
N THR A 175 -0.67 2.44 -11.44
CA THR A 175 -1.08 1.44 -10.42
C THR A 175 -1.58 0.15 -11.08
N ASP A 176 -2.51 0.27 -12.03
CA ASP A 176 -3.07 -0.83 -12.82
C ASP A 176 -1.98 -1.63 -13.54
N HIS A 177 -1.05 -0.94 -14.21
CA HIS A 177 0.06 -1.59 -14.91
C HIS A 177 0.93 -2.44 -13.98
N TYR A 178 1.38 -1.87 -12.85
CA TYR A 178 2.28 -2.59 -11.94
C TYR A 178 1.58 -3.73 -11.19
N MET A 179 0.28 -3.59 -10.87
CA MET A 179 -0.53 -4.71 -10.36
C MET A 179 -0.71 -5.80 -11.43
N GLY A 180 -0.94 -5.41 -12.68
CA GLY A 180 -1.05 -6.31 -13.83
C GLY A 180 0.18 -7.20 -13.97
N LEU A 181 1.39 -6.65 -13.86
CA LEU A 181 2.63 -7.44 -13.93
C LEU A 181 2.70 -8.57 -12.88
N ILE A 182 2.13 -8.36 -11.68
CA ILE A 182 2.06 -9.39 -10.64
C ILE A 182 1.09 -10.50 -11.06
N VAL A 183 -0.07 -10.14 -11.61
CA VAL A 183 -1.07 -11.10 -12.11
C VAL A 183 -0.49 -11.89 -13.29
N ASP A 184 0.12 -11.20 -14.26
CA ASP A 184 0.76 -11.80 -15.43
C ASP A 184 1.84 -12.82 -15.03
N LYS A 185 2.60 -12.52 -13.96
CA LYS A 185 3.60 -13.45 -13.43
C LYS A 185 2.98 -14.72 -12.84
N LEU A 186 1.87 -14.60 -12.12
CA LEU A 186 1.11 -15.76 -11.62
C LEU A 186 0.56 -16.61 -12.77
N GLU A 187 0.07 -15.98 -13.84
CA GLU A 187 -0.42 -16.67 -15.03
C GLU A 187 0.71 -17.37 -15.78
N ALA A 188 1.82 -16.68 -16.05
CA ALA A 188 2.99 -17.23 -16.73
C ALA A 188 3.57 -18.45 -15.99
N LEU A 189 3.52 -18.44 -14.65
CA LEU A 189 3.96 -19.55 -13.81
C LEU A 189 2.87 -20.60 -13.54
N LYS A 190 1.68 -20.44 -14.14
CA LYS A 190 0.52 -21.34 -13.97
C LYS A 190 0.08 -21.51 -12.52
N LEU A 191 0.23 -20.45 -11.72
CA LEU A 191 -0.16 -20.41 -10.31
C LEU A 191 -1.59 -19.87 -10.12
N ARG A 192 -2.16 -19.23 -11.15
CA ARG A 192 -3.42 -18.50 -11.05
C ARG A 192 -4.59 -19.35 -10.56
N GLU A 193 -4.69 -20.60 -10.99
CA GLU A 193 -5.77 -21.52 -10.57
C GLU A 193 -5.73 -21.83 -9.08
N ASN A 194 -4.55 -21.78 -8.44
CA ASN A 194 -4.36 -22.04 -7.01
C ASN A 194 -3.91 -20.80 -6.21
N THR A 195 -4.28 -19.60 -6.65
CA THR A 195 -3.95 -18.35 -5.94
C THR A 195 -5.22 -17.56 -5.67
N ILE A 196 -5.44 -17.18 -4.41
CA ILE A 196 -6.45 -16.20 -4.03
C ILE A 196 -5.82 -14.82 -4.19
N ILE A 197 -6.44 -13.96 -5.01
CA ILE A 197 -6.07 -12.55 -5.12
C ILE A 197 -7.17 -11.72 -4.49
N ILE A 198 -6.81 -10.89 -3.52
CA ILE A 198 -7.70 -9.89 -2.89
C ILE A 198 -7.13 -8.52 -3.23
N TYR A 199 -7.95 -7.69 -3.88
CA TYR A 199 -7.68 -6.28 -4.12
C TYR A 199 -8.62 -5.44 -3.26
N MET A 200 -8.10 -4.42 -2.58
CA MET A 200 -8.88 -3.48 -1.77
C MET A 200 -8.12 -2.15 -1.60
N SER A 201 -8.84 -1.03 -1.52
CA SER A 201 -8.26 0.26 -1.06
C SER A 201 -8.23 0.33 0.47
N ASP A 202 -7.24 1.02 1.07
CA ASP A 202 -7.17 1.18 2.54
C ASP A 202 -8.15 2.23 3.08
N ASN A 203 -8.60 3.16 2.24
CA ASN A 203 -9.66 4.13 2.53
C ASN A 203 -10.29 4.67 1.23
N GLY A 204 -11.32 5.50 1.37
CA GLY A 204 -11.90 6.28 0.27
C GLY A 204 -10.90 7.26 -0.37
N HIS A 205 -11.32 7.90 -1.47
CA HIS A 205 -10.44 8.79 -2.23
C HIS A 205 -10.04 10.04 -1.44
N SER A 206 -8.90 10.64 -1.78
CA SER A 206 -8.51 11.93 -1.22
C SER A 206 -9.03 13.09 -2.08
N GLU A 207 -9.39 14.19 -1.42
CA GLU A 207 -9.63 15.52 -2.03
C GLU A 207 -8.56 16.53 -1.59
N GLU A 208 -7.46 16.06 -0.99
CA GLU A 208 -6.36 16.93 -0.60
C GLU A 208 -5.80 17.65 -1.83
N THR A 209 -5.73 18.98 -1.75
CA THR A 209 -5.16 19.83 -2.78
C THR A 209 -4.10 20.73 -2.17
N GLY A 210 -3.03 21.00 -2.91
CA GLY A 210 -2.09 22.06 -2.52
C GLY A 210 -1.17 21.73 -1.35
N ASN A 211 -0.91 20.45 -1.05
CA ASN A 211 0.12 20.01 -0.09
C ASN A 211 1.54 20.44 -0.52
N ARG A 212 1.99 21.62 -0.04
CA ARG A 212 3.33 22.17 -0.30
C ARG A 212 4.31 21.74 0.79
N ILE A 213 5.47 21.20 0.41
CA ILE A 213 6.57 21.07 1.36
C ILE A 213 7.25 22.43 1.49
N ARG A 214 7.35 22.91 2.73
CA ARG A 214 8.21 24.04 3.06
C ARG A 214 9.62 23.51 3.27
N VAL A 215 10.37 23.40 2.18
CA VAL A 215 11.73 22.85 2.15
C VAL A 215 12.80 23.75 2.80
N ASP A 216 12.43 24.84 3.49
CA ASP A 216 13.39 25.71 4.18
C ASP A 216 14.32 24.90 5.11
N ASN A 217 13.88 23.75 5.62
CA ASN A 217 14.67 22.80 6.41
C ASN A 217 14.41 21.32 6.04
N HIS A 218 13.93 21.02 4.83
CA HIS A 218 13.61 19.64 4.44
C HIS A 218 14.83 18.90 3.91
N LYS A 219 15.01 17.64 4.32
CA LYS A 219 16.21 16.83 4.05
C LYS A 219 16.25 16.18 2.67
N SER A 220 15.18 16.30 1.87
CA SER A 220 15.12 15.68 0.53
C SER A 220 15.99 16.36 -0.54
N GLY A 221 16.56 17.54 -0.25
CA GLY A 221 17.42 18.25 -1.19
C GLY A 221 16.69 19.02 -2.30
N HIS A 222 15.35 19.08 -2.28
CA HIS A 222 14.60 19.91 -3.23
C HIS A 222 14.73 21.41 -2.96
N PRO A 223 14.66 22.27 -4.01
CA PRO A 223 14.82 23.71 -3.88
C PRO A 223 13.63 24.38 -3.16
N LYS A 224 13.89 25.53 -2.53
CA LYS A 224 12.87 26.35 -1.84
C LYS A 224 11.62 26.53 -2.69
N GLY A 225 10.46 26.22 -2.11
CA GLY A 225 9.16 26.35 -2.78
C GLY A 225 8.73 25.13 -3.60
N HIS A 226 9.47 24.02 -3.54
CA HIS A 226 9.06 22.77 -4.19
C HIS A 226 7.70 22.27 -3.68
N PHE A 227 6.87 21.80 -4.61
CA PHE A 227 5.50 21.34 -4.37
C PHE A 227 5.38 19.84 -4.66
N TYR A 228 4.83 19.10 -3.71
CA TYR A 228 4.48 17.70 -3.91
C TYR A 228 3.00 17.61 -4.31
N GLY A 229 2.75 17.12 -5.51
CA GLY A 229 1.42 17.12 -6.12
C GLY A 229 0.40 16.27 -5.35
N ALA A 230 -0.40 16.91 -4.51
CA ALA A 230 -1.75 16.46 -4.19
C ALA A 230 -2.71 17.31 -5.01
N SER A 231 -3.34 16.70 -6.00
CA SER A 231 -4.27 17.37 -6.91
C SER A 231 -5.71 16.95 -6.64
N GLY A 232 -5.94 15.92 -5.83
CA GLY A 232 -7.24 15.29 -5.68
C GLY A 232 -7.58 14.49 -6.95
N GLY A 233 -8.78 14.69 -7.51
CA GLY A 233 -9.20 14.03 -8.76
C GLY A 233 -9.71 12.60 -8.59
N GLY A 234 -9.67 12.06 -7.37
CA GLY A 234 -10.42 10.86 -7.01
C GLY A 234 -11.94 11.10 -7.04
N PHE A 235 -12.71 10.03 -7.19
CA PHE A 235 -14.18 10.13 -7.30
C PHE A 235 -14.84 8.90 -6.69
N THR A 236 -15.80 9.11 -5.80
CA THR A 236 -16.55 8.03 -5.12
C THR A 236 -17.93 7.76 -5.75
N GLY A 237 -18.22 8.34 -6.91
CA GLY A 237 -19.52 8.13 -7.55
C GLY A 237 -20.64 8.83 -6.79
N LYS A 238 -21.68 8.06 -6.46
CA LYS A 238 -22.88 8.53 -5.76
C LYS A 238 -22.70 8.68 -4.25
N TRP A 239 -21.58 8.22 -3.70
CA TRP A 239 -21.37 8.21 -2.25
C TRP A 239 -20.93 9.59 -1.74
N ARG A 240 -21.22 9.88 -0.47
CA ARG A 240 -20.86 11.16 0.16
C ARG A 240 -19.54 11.03 0.92
N GLY A 241 -18.72 12.06 0.89
CA GLY A 241 -17.51 12.22 1.69
C GLY A 241 -16.26 11.57 1.09
N GLN A 242 -15.13 11.75 1.76
CA GLN A 242 -13.81 11.34 1.28
C GLN A 242 -12.94 10.77 2.42
N LYS A 243 -11.67 10.47 2.12
CA LYS A 243 -10.61 10.11 3.07
C LYS A 243 -10.70 10.96 4.34
N GLY A 244 -10.73 10.29 5.49
CA GLY A 244 -10.82 10.93 6.80
C GLY A 244 -12.25 11.17 7.30
N ASN A 245 -13.28 10.92 6.49
CA ASN A 245 -14.68 10.98 6.93
C ASN A 245 -15.27 9.58 7.16
N PHE A 246 -16.29 9.51 8.02
CA PHE A 246 -17.09 8.30 8.27
C PHE A 246 -18.31 8.14 7.35
N HIS A 247 -18.46 9.01 6.35
CA HIS A 247 -19.47 8.82 5.30
C HIS A 247 -19.02 7.71 4.34
N GLU A 248 -19.98 7.11 3.61
CA GLU A 248 -19.72 6.01 2.67
C GLU A 248 -18.53 6.26 1.75
N GLY A 249 -18.36 7.47 1.20
CA GLY A 249 -17.26 7.77 0.30
C GLY A 249 -15.87 7.76 0.93
N GLY A 250 -15.78 7.80 2.26
CA GLY A 250 -14.55 7.66 3.04
C GLY A 250 -14.22 6.23 3.49
N ILE A 251 -15.23 5.37 3.67
CA ILE A 251 -15.07 4.01 4.25
C ILE A 251 -15.48 2.87 3.32
N ARG A 252 -16.36 3.12 2.35
CA ARG A 252 -16.77 2.15 1.33
C ARG A 252 -15.78 2.19 0.17
N VAL A 253 -15.01 1.12 0.06
CA VAL A 253 -13.90 1.03 -0.89
C VAL A 253 -14.16 -0.04 -1.95
N PRO A 254 -13.54 0.06 -3.13
CA PRO A 254 -13.49 -1.05 -4.07
C PRO A 254 -12.83 -2.27 -3.41
N ALA A 255 -13.45 -3.43 -3.56
CA ALA A 255 -12.91 -4.71 -3.13
C ALA A 255 -13.22 -5.79 -4.18
N ILE A 256 -12.23 -6.59 -4.55
CA ILE A 256 -12.37 -7.70 -5.50
C ILE A 256 -11.65 -8.90 -4.93
N ILE A 257 -12.28 -10.06 -4.97
CA ILE A 257 -11.63 -11.36 -4.71
C ILE A 257 -11.67 -12.20 -5.98
N SER A 258 -10.58 -12.89 -6.29
CA SER A 258 -10.48 -13.76 -7.46
C SER A 258 -9.68 -15.02 -7.14
N TYR A 259 -10.32 -16.18 -7.26
CA TYR A 259 -9.72 -17.50 -7.09
C TYR A 259 -10.30 -18.46 -8.14
N PRO A 260 -9.78 -18.46 -9.37
CA PRO A 260 -10.39 -19.17 -10.51
C PRO A 260 -10.67 -20.66 -10.29
N GLY A 261 -9.84 -21.35 -9.49
CA GLY A 261 -10.05 -22.77 -9.19
C GLY A 261 -11.24 -23.06 -8.27
N LYS A 262 -11.84 -22.06 -7.61
CA LYS A 262 -12.95 -22.26 -6.66
C LYS A 262 -14.11 -21.25 -6.77
N LEU A 263 -13.86 -20.02 -7.20
CA LEU A 263 -14.86 -18.93 -7.20
C LEU A 263 -15.44 -18.68 -8.61
N PRO A 264 -16.74 -18.37 -8.71
CA PRO A 264 -17.35 -17.97 -9.97
C PRO A 264 -16.76 -16.63 -10.48
N LYS A 265 -16.77 -16.45 -11.80
CA LYS A 265 -16.24 -15.26 -12.48
C LYS A 265 -17.37 -14.26 -12.74
N GLY A 266 -17.08 -12.96 -12.61
CA GLY A 266 -18.02 -11.89 -12.99
C GLY A 266 -19.19 -11.66 -12.04
N GLU A 267 -19.17 -12.26 -10.85
CA GLU A 267 -20.21 -12.09 -9.84
C GLU A 267 -20.05 -10.79 -9.04
N VAL A 268 -21.17 -10.16 -8.68
CA VAL A 268 -21.23 -9.00 -7.79
C VAL A 268 -21.97 -9.39 -6.52
N ARG A 269 -21.46 -8.98 -5.36
CA ARG A 269 -22.02 -9.26 -4.04
C ARG A 269 -22.30 -7.94 -3.32
N ASP A 270 -23.53 -7.78 -2.85
CA ASP A 270 -23.98 -6.57 -2.13
C ASP A 270 -23.96 -6.72 -0.61
N GLN A 271 -23.60 -7.91 -0.11
CA GLN A 271 -23.44 -8.15 1.33
C GLN A 271 -22.34 -7.24 1.89
N ALA A 272 -22.61 -6.67 3.07
CA ALA A 272 -21.63 -5.90 3.79
C ALA A 272 -20.53 -6.83 4.33
N ILE A 273 -19.28 -6.47 4.08
CA ILE A 273 -18.09 -7.04 4.69
C ILE A 273 -17.21 -5.91 5.22
N THR A 274 -16.32 -6.24 6.14
CA THR A 274 -15.29 -5.35 6.63
C THR A 274 -13.90 -5.85 6.22
N ALA A 275 -12.90 -4.97 6.23
CA ALA A 275 -11.52 -5.40 6.00
C ALA A 275 -11.03 -6.44 7.03
N MET A 276 -11.65 -6.50 8.21
CA MET A 276 -11.32 -7.47 9.26
C MET A 276 -11.74 -8.89 8.87
N ASP A 277 -12.78 -9.04 8.04
CA ASP A 277 -13.32 -10.34 7.66
C ASP A 277 -12.33 -11.13 6.79
N TRP A 278 -11.38 -10.45 6.14
CA TRP A 278 -10.31 -11.10 5.37
C TRP A 278 -9.43 -11.99 6.23
N PHE A 279 -9.19 -11.64 7.49
CA PHE A 279 -8.34 -12.45 8.37
C PHE A 279 -8.95 -13.85 8.59
N PRO A 280 -10.13 -14.01 9.22
CA PRO A 280 -10.71 -15.33 9.46
C PRO A 280 -10.99 -16.07 8.14
N THR A 281 -11.41 -15.35 7.09
CA THR A 281 -11.67 -15.94 5.77
C THR A 281 -10.43 -16.58 5.18
N VAL A 282 -9.29 -15.89 5.19
CA VAL A 282 -8.05 -16.43 4.60
C VAL A 282 -7.46 -17.54 5.46
N THR A 283 -7.57 -17.46 6.79
CA THR A 283 -7.05 -18.51 7.68
C THR A 283 -7.88 -19.79 7.68
N GLU A 284 -9.14 -19.73 7.23
CA GLU A 284 -10.00 -20.92 7.09
C GLU A 284 -9.73 -21.71 5.79
N LEU A 285 -9.16 -21.06 4.76
CA LEU A 285 -8.94 -21.61 3.41
C LEU A 285 -7.64 -22.37 3.27
#